data_AF-A0A940P5H5-F1
#
_entry.id   AF-A0A940P5H5-F1
#
_cell.length_a   1.000
_cell.length_b   1.000
_cell.length_c   1.000
_cell.angle_alpha   90.00
_cell.angle_beta   90.00
_cell.angle_gamma   90.00
#
_symmetry.space_group_name_H-M   'P 1'
#
loop_
_entity.id
_entity.type
_entity.pdbx_description
1 polymer ?
#
loop_
_entity_poly.entity_id
_entity_poly.type
_entity_poly.pdbx_seq_one_letter_code
_entity_poly.pdbx_strand_id
1 'polypeptide(L)'
;YIFYYRERIFGGIYGTGFMVKITEASRKYMPDSIACSPYDGAKEMLPVTIIDDRELLQKMVSEMFSELPERKPKTRKAEKNENETVHE
;
A
#
# COMPACT_ATOMS: atom_id res chain seq x y z
N TYR A 1 0.91 7.53 -7.59
CA TYR A 1 -0.43 7.95 -7.12
C TYR A 1 -0.78 7.20 -5.84
N ILE A 2 -1.53 7.79 -4.91
CA ILE A 2 -1.92 7.14 -3.63
C ILE A 2 -3.44 7.06 -3.54
N PHE A 3 -3.96 5.91 -3.14
CA PHE A 3 -5.39 5.65 -2.99
C PHE A 3 -5.80 5.64 -1.52
N TYR A 4 -6.94 6.27 -1.26
CA TYR A 4 -7.54 6.41 0.05
C TYR A 4 -8.91 5.78 0.06
N TYR A 5 -9.21 5.04 1.12
CA TYR A 5 -10.55 4.54 1.42
C TYR A 5 -10.88 4.90 2.86
N ARG A 6 -11.94 5.70 3.06
CA ARG A 6 -12.34 6.23 4.37
C ARG A 6 -11.15 6.81 5.15
N GLU A 7 -10.41 7.70 4.50
CA GLU A 7 -9.20 8.39 5.04
C GLU A 7 -7.99 7.48 5.36
N ARG A 8 -8.11 6.16 5.17
CA ARG A 8 -6.99 5.20 5.32
C ARG A 8 -6.32 4.94 3.97
N ILE A 9 -4.99 4.90 3.97
CA ILE A 9 -4.20 4.57 2.78
C ILE A 9 -4.16 3.05 2.66
N PHE A 10 -4.74 2.53 1.58
CA PHE A 10 -4.76 1.10 1.32
C PHE A 10 -3.78 0.68 0.22
N GLY A 11 -3.47 1.58 -0.72
CA GLY A 11 -2.56 1.29 -1.82
C GLY A 11 -2.16 2.52 -2.62
N GLY A 12 -1.44 2.27 -3.70
CA GLY A 12 -0.87 3.27 -4.59
C GLY A 12 -0.56 2.68 -5.97
N ILE A 13 -0.55 3.52 -7.01
CA ILE A 13 0.11 3.17 -8.27
C ILE A 13 1.55 3.66 -8.17
N TYR A 14 2.47 2.71 -8.33
CA TYR A 14 3.92 2.87 -8.38
C TYR A 14 4.42 2.48 -9.78
N GLY A 15 5.72 2.56 -10.03
CA GLY A 15 6.31 2.20 -11.32
C GLY A 15 5.98 0.77 -11.78
N THR A 16 5.84 -0.16 -10.83
CA THR A 16 5.45 -1.57 -11.05
C THR A 16 3.94 -1.80 -11.16
N GLY A 17 3.12 -0.75 -11.11
CA GLY A 17 1.67 -0.83 -11.22
C GLY A 17 0.95 -0.57 -9.90
N PHE A 18 -0.25 -1.16 -9.76
CA PHE A 18 -1.09 -0.95 -8.59
C PHE A 18 -0.69 -1.90 -7.45
N MET A 19 -0.30 -1.34 -6.30
CA MET A 19 0.15 -2.08 -5.14
C MET A 19 -0.66 -1.69 -3.90
N VAL A 20 -0.99 -2.67 -3.08
CA VAL A 20 -1.70 -2.50 -1.81
C VAL A 20 -0.85 -2.99 -0.65
N LYS A 21 -1.17 -2.54 0.57
CA LYS A 21 -0.52 -3.08 1.77
C LYS A 21 -0.84 -4.57 1.95
N ILE A 22 0.12 -5.27 2.54
CA ILE A 22 -0.06 -6.64 2.99
C ILE A 22 -1.00 -6.63 4.21
N THR A 23 -2.16 -7.27 4.05
CA THR A 23 -3.16 -7.52 5.09
C THR A 23 -3.67 -8.96 4.93
N GLU A 24 -4.34 -9.52 5.94
CA GLU A 24 -4.91 -10.85 5.82
C GLU A 24 -5.92 -10.92 4.68
N ALA A 25 -6.75 -9.88 4.53
CA ALA A 25 -7.63 -9.73 3.37
C ALA A 25 -6.85 -9.75 2.06
N SER A 26 -5.84 -8.88 1.86
CA SER A 26 -5.06 -8.86 0.60
C SER A 26 -4.49 -10.24 0.24
N ARG A 27 -3.99 -10.98 1.24
CA ARG A 27 -3.42 -12.32 1.03
C ARG A 27 -4.48 -13.40 0.78
N LYS A 28 -5.68 -13.25 1.34
CA LYS A 28 -6.82 -14.14 1.12
C LYS A 28 -7.40 -13.99 -0.30
N TYR A 29 -7.48 -12.76 -0.80
CA TYR A 29 -7.97 -12.49 -2.16
C TYR A 29 -6.92 -12.77 -3.23
N MET A 30 -5.63 -12.62 -2.90
CA MET A 30 -4.51 -12.85 -3.82
C MET A 30 -3.45 -13.75 -3.19
N PRO A 31 -3.74 -15.06 -3.02
CA PRO A 31 -2.79 -15.99 -2.41
C PRO A 31 -1.53 -16.16 -3.27
N ASP A 32 -1.65 -16.03 -4.60
CA ASP A 32 -0.55 -16.14 -5.57
C ASP A 32 0.26 -14.85 -5.73
N SER A 33 -0.20 -13.73 -5.14
CA SER A 33 0.51 -12.46 -5.28
C SER A 33 1.73 -12.45 -4.35
N ILE A 34 2.88 -12.10 -4.92
CA ILE A 34 4.16 -12.09 -4.22
C ILE A 34 4.42 -10.69 -3.70
N ALA A 35 4.61 -10.59 -2.38
CA ALA A 35 5.03 -9.34 -1.74
C ALA A 35 6.35 -8.86 -2.35
N CYS A 36 6.35 -7.62 -2.84
CA CYS A 36 7.52 -7.02 -3.44
C CYS A 36 7.70 -5.60 -2.86
N SER A 37 8.93 -5.27 -2.50
CA SER A 37 9.26 -3.90 -2.09
C SER A 37 9.33 -3.02 -3.34
N PRO A 38 8.58 -1.89 -3.39
CA PRO A 38 8.60 -1.02 -4.56
C PRO A 38 9.97 -0.36 -4.81
N TYR A 39 10.83 -0.31 -3.80
CA TYR A 39 12.22 0.13 -3.86
C TYR A 39 12.98 -0.38 -2.61
N ASP A 40 14.31 -0.32 -2.64
CA ASP A 40 15.14 -0.75 -1.51
C ASP A 40 14.83 0.06 -0.23
N GLY A 41 14.56 -0.63 0.88
CA GLY A 41 14.15 -0.01 2.14
C GLY A 41 12.66 0.36 2.25
N ALA A 42 11.84 0.11 1.22
CA ALA A 42 10.39 0.26 1.33
C ALA A 42 9.74 -0.88 2.12
N LYS A 43 8.57 -0.60 2.71
CA LYS A 43 7.72 -1.69 3.21
C LYS A 43 7.22 -2.52 2.04
N GLU A 44 7.21 -3.83 2.24
CA GLU A 44 6.67 -4.77 1.28
C GLU A 44 5.20 -4.46 0.97
N MET A 45 4.85 -4.53 -0.31
CA MET A 45 3.50 -4.32 -0.82
C MET A 45 3.11 -5.47 -1.74
N LEU A 46 1.82 -5.78 -1.82
CA LEU A 46 1.29 -6.78 -2.73
C LEU A 46 0.85 -6.12 -4.04
N PRO A 47 1.33 -6.58 -5.21
CA PRO A 47 0.79 -6.16 -6.49
C PRO A 47 -0.64 -6.70 -6.64
N VAL A 48 -1.55 -5.82 -7.05
CA VAL A 48 -2.96 -6.17 -7.24
C VAL A 48 -3.13 -6.81 -8.61
N THR A 49 -3.43 -8.10 -8.62
CA THR A 49 -3.68 -8.87 -9.84
C THR A 49 -5.14 -8.81 -10.29
N ILE A 50 -6.07 -8.55 -9.37
CA ILE A 50 -7.53 -8.59 -9.60
C ILE A 50 -8.11 -7.24 -10.07
N ILE A 51 -7.31 -6.39 -10.72
CA ILE A 51 -7.76 -5.05 -11.14
C ILE A 51 -8.91 -5.08 -12.16
N ASP A 52 -9.09 -6.19 -12.87
CA ASP A 52 -10.16 -6.42 -13.82
C ASP A 52 -11.51 -6.72 -13.11
N ASP A 53 -11.45 -7.46 -11.99
CA ASP A 53 -12.60 -7.84 -11.19
C ASP A 53 -12.99 -6.76 -10.17
N ARG A 54 -13.79 -5.79 -10.61
CA ARG A 54 -14.27 -4.69 -9.76
C ARG A 54 -14.97 -5.17 -8.47
N GLU A 55 -15.79 -6.22 -8.55
CA GLU A 55 -16.51 -6.75 -7.37
C GLU A 55 -15.56 -7.35 -6.34
N LEU A 56 -14.54 -8.08 -6.81
CA LEU A 56 -13.54 -8.70 -5.95
C LEU A 56 -12.64 -7.62 -5.31
N LEU A 57 -12.24 -6.62 -6.09
CA LEU A 57 -11.47 -5.48 -5.61
C LEU A 57 -12.23 -4.71 -4.52
N GLN A 58 -13.52 -4.46 -4.70
CA GLN A 58 -14.34 -3.79 -3.69
C GLN A 58 -14.43 -4.59 -2.39
N LYS A 59 -14.67 -5.90 -2.48
CA LYS A 59 -14.71 -6.79 -1.30
C LYS A 59 -13.37 -6.81 -0.57
N MET A 60 -12.27 -6.94 -1.31
CA MET A 60 -10.91 -6.91 -0.75
C MET A 60 -10.63 -5.59 -0.03
N VAL A 61 -10.91 -4.44 -0.64
CA VAL A 61 -10.67 -3.12 -0.02
C VAL A 61 -11.55 -2.93 1.22
N SER A 62 -12.79 -3.43 1.20
CA SER A 62 -13.69 -3.35 2.35
C SER A 62 -13.23 -4.21 3.53
N GLU A 63 -12.75 -5.44 3.29
CA GLU A 63 -12.20 -6.29 4.37
C GLU A 63 -10.86 -5.71 4.89
N MET A 64 -9.95 -5.37 3.98
CA MET A 64 -8.66 -4.76 4.32
C MET A 64 -8.83 -3.48 5.14
N PHE A 65 -9.87 -2.69 4.90
CA PHE A 65 -10.13 -1.47 5.66
C PHE A 65 -10.14 -1.69 7.18
N SER A 66 -10.72 -2.80 7.65
CA SER A 66 -10.78 -3.12 9.08
C SER A 66 -9.39 -3.37 9.66
N GLU A 67 -8.47 -3.92 8.86
CA GLU A 67 -7.10 -4.25 9.25
C GLU A 67 -6.10 -3.11 9.04
N LEU A 68 -6.44 -2.11 8.22
CA LEU A 68 -5.53 -1.01 7.92
C LEU A 68 -5.32 -0.15 9.17
N PRO A 69 -4.06 0.22 9.48
CA PRO A 69 -3.79 1.11 10.60
C PRO A 69 -4.44 2.48 10.35
N GLU A 70 -5.07 3.01 11.39
CA GLU A 70 -5.64 4.34 11.36
C GLU A 70 -4.57 5.36 11.02
N ARG A 71 -4.92 6.27 10.11
CA ARG A 71 -4.05 7.39 9.80
C ARG A 71 -3.93 8.21 11.07
N LYS A 72 -2.76 8.17 11.72
CA LYS A 72 -2.48 9.06 12.85
C LYS A 72 -2.77 10.49 12.38
N PRO A 73 -3.65 11.25 13.06
CA PRO A 73 -3.89 12.63 12.70
C PRO A 73 -2.55 13.35 12.76
N LYS A 74 -2.12 13.95 11.64
CA LYS A 74 -0.91 14.77 11.60
C LYS A 74 -1.15 15.96 12.51
N THR A 75 -0.65 15.91 13.74
CA THR A 75 -0.20 17.14 14.38
C THR A 75 0.90 17.70 13.47
N ARG A 76 0.77 18.95 13.03
CA ARG A 76 1.80 19.64 12.27
C ARG A 76 3.06 19.68 13.15
N LYS A 77 4.05 18.84 12.87
CA LYS A 77 5.41 19.02 13.36
C LYS A 77 6.37 19.06 12.17
N ALA A 78 7.20 20.08 12.26
CA ALA A 78 8.09 20.63 11.26
C ALA A 78 9.12 19.64 10.69
N GLU A 79 9.63 20.01 9.51
CA GLU A 79 10.97 19.78 8.96
C GLU A 79 11.85 18.69 9.58
N LYS A 80 12.33 17.79 8.71
CA LYS A 80 13.75 17.40 8.70
C LYS A 80 14.22 17.17 7.26
N ASN A 81 15.08 18.08 6.80
CA ASN A 81 16.13 17.78 5.83
C ASN A 81 17.04 16.70 6.41
N GLU A 82 17.48 15.75 5.59
CA GLU A 82 18.88 15.32 5.60
C GLU A 82 19.24 14.71 4.23
N ASN A 83 20.43 15.07 3.80
CA ASN A 83 21.01 14.87 2.49
C ASN A 83 22.11 13.79 2.62
N GLU A 84 22.49 13.22 1.48
CA GLU A 84 23.79 12.57 1.20
C GLU A 84 24.01 11.12 1.68
N THR A 85 24.27 10.21 0.73
CA THR A 85 25.53 9.43 0.66
C THR A 85 25.69 8.84 -0.75
N VAL A 86 26.83 9.16 -1.35
CA VAL A 86 27.44 8.68 -2.59
C VAL A 86 27.89 7.21 -2.50
N HIS A 87 27.78 6.47 -3.60
CA HIS A 87 28.65 5.34 -3.99
C HIS A 87 28.58 5.27 -5.53
N GLU A 88 29.66 5.25 -6.31
CA GLU A 88 31.09 5.03 -6.09
C GLU A 88 31.88 5.74 -7.21
#